data_AF-A0A511W7N4-F1
#
_entry.id   AF-A0A511W7N4-F1
#
_cell.length_a   1.000
_cell.length_b   1.000
_cell.length_c   1.000
_cell.angle_alpha   90.00
_cell.angle_beta   90.00
_cell.angle_gamma   90.00
#
_symmetry.space_group_name_H-M   'P 1'
#
loop_
_entity.id
_entity.type
_entity.pdbx_description
1 polymer ?
#
loop_
_entity_poly.entity_id
_entity_poly.type
_entity_poly.pdbx_seq_one_letter_code
_entity_poly.pdbx_strand_id
1 'polypeptide(L)'
;MFWKYFSFEAKLLIKSKKMWLVSFLLILFFPIYFMIYSQADTYSLYHEKYAEGDMMNSIFNYIQEDLEENNEELHRNLLEQNSIINFQKYYLGAGSDHEAYVESMPELIELRLEIHEIGYDEIPDHLIVPREEVEKDDAIISYIDNNNIPLQAEGVTTNSYMIAAFTFLSGIFFYFIVVLSSSDSLIYERHHRTVMNGFPISFMKKVLSKVTLHFLFIFTSLTIGALIGLFYSSNHTDFGHFMYPVLFYSNGEFHAIATWEYLLLIIVAYVVITIFTLLLTLLLNLILKNAYATILVALGILLIPTLMTQVGIESPLQLFIQFIDITSVMSGELEMTTNLNYTHAVTWLTIGSIILTFAIYIVHKLNYINFNWSSQQERSARSD
;
A
#
# COMPACT_ATOMS: atom_id res chain seq x y z
N MET A 1 14.93 -29.44 20.61
CA MET A 1 14.02 -28.78 21.56
C MET A 1 13.22 -27.64 20.93
N PHE A 2 13.86 -26.70 20.21
CA PHE A 2 13.16 -25.61 19.49
C PHE A 2 11.97 -26.10 18.64
N TRP A 3 12.18 -27.11 17.78
CA TRP A 3 11.12 -27.70 16.96
C TRP A 3 9.91 -28.23 17.74
N LYS A 4 10.13 -28.82 18.92
CA LYS A 4 9.02 -29.32 19.77
C LYS A 4 8.16 -28.18 20.29
N TYR A 5 8.80 -27.08 20.69
CA TYR A 5 8.12 -25.86 21.11
C TYR A 5 7.43 -25.16 19.94
N PHE A 6 8.10 -25.04 18.80
CA PHE A 6 7.53 -24.49 17.58
C PHE A 6 6.26 -25.25 17.14
N SER A 7 6.30 -26.59 17.14
CA SER A 7 5.11 -27.40 16.84
C SER A 7 4.01 -27.28 17.90
N PHE A 8 4.35 -27.09 19.17
CA PHE A 8 3.38 -26.83 20.23
C PHE A 8 2.66 -25.50 20.01
N GLU A 9 3.41 -24.42 19.78
CA GLU A 9 2.88 -23.09 19.48
C GLU A 9 2.06 -23.08 18.18
N ALA A 10 2.50 -23.79 17.14
CA ALA A 10 1.76 -23.93 15.89
C ALA A 10 0.38 -24.56 16.13
N LYS A 11 0.31 -25.65 16.91
CA LYS A 11 -0.97 -26.29 17.28
C LYS A 11 -1.86 -25.36 18.10
N LEU A 12 -1.25 -24.53 18.95
CA LEU A 12 -1.99 -23.55 19.75
C LEU A 12 -2.61 -22.47 18.88
N LEU A 13 -1.85 -21.93 17.92
CA LEU A 13 -2.31 -20.95 16.95
C LEU A 13 -3.45 -21.50 16.08
N ILE A 14 -3.30 -22.71 15.54
CA ILE A 14 -4.34 -23.37 14.71
C ILE A 14 -5.64 -23.60 15.50
N LYS A 15 -5.58 -23.78 16.81
CA LYS A 15 -6.78 -23.94 17.65
C LYS A 15 -7.39 -22.62 18.11
N SER A 16 -6.71 -21.49 17.88
CA SER A 16 -7.18 -20.18 18.33
C SER A 16 -8.31 -19.67 17.44
N LYS A 17 -9.49 -19.43 18.02
CA LYS A 17 -10.63 -18.83 17.32
C LYS A 17 -10.29 -17.46 16.73
N LYS A 18 -9.44 -16.69 17.41
CA LYS A 18 -8.96 -15.38 16.95
C LYS A 18 -8.15 -15.51 15.66
N MET A 19 -7.28 -16.52 15.57
CA MET A 19 -6.49 -16.77 14.37
C MET A 19 -7.37 -17.20 13.21
N TRP A 20 -8.37 -18.04 13.46
CA TRP A 20 -9.37 -18.37 12.44
C TRP A 20 -10.14 -17.15 11.95
N LEU A 21 -10.52 -16.22 12.84
CA LEU A 21 -11.15 -14.95 12.43
C LEU A 21 -10.22 -14.15 11.52
N VAL A 22 -8.96 -13.95 11.91
CA VAL A 22 -7.96 -13.23 11.09
C VAL A 22 -7.77 -13.90 9.73
N SER A 23 -7.64 -15.23 9.70
CA SER A 23 -7.48 -15.98 8.45
C SER A 23 -8.71 -15.85 7.55
N PHE A 24 -9.91 -16.01 8.12
CA PHE A 24 -11.17 -15.87 7.39
C PHE A 24 -11.34 -14.46 6.82
N LEU A 25 -10.98 -13.42 7.60
CA LEU A 25 -11.02 -12.03 7.14
C LEU A 25 -10.07 -11.82 5.95
N LEU A 26 -8.82 -12.29 6.03
CA LEU A 26 -7.86 -12.17 4.92
C LEU A 26 -8.26 -12.99 3.69
N ILE A 27 -8.82 -14.18 3.88
CA ILE A 27 -9.24 -15.07 2.79
C ILE A 27 -10.47 -14.50 2.07
N LEU A 28 -11.47 -14.02 2.81
CA LEU A 28 -12.69 -13.46 2.22
C LEU A 28 -12.51 -12.05 1.69
N PHE A 29 -11.51 -11.30 2.16
CA PHE A 29 -11.26 -9.94 1.72
C PHE A 29 -11.21 -9.83 0.20
N PHE A 30 -10.40 -10.67 -0.47
CA PHE A 30 -10.22 -10.61 -1.92
C PHE A 30 -11.51 -10.84 -2.73
N PRO A 31 -12.25 -11.95 -2.57
CA PRO A 31 -13.48 -12.16 -3.35
C PRO A 31 -14.57 -11.13 -3.02
N ILE A 32 -14.69 -10.68 -1.77
CA ILE A 32 -15.64 -9.62 -1.41
C ILE A 32 -15.24 -8.29 -2.05
N TYR A 33 -13.95 -7.93 -1.99
CA TYR A 33 -13.45 -6.70 -2.59
C TYR A 33 -13.66 -6.72 -4.10
N PHE A 34 -13.46 -7.86 -4.76
CA PHE A 34 -13.76 -7.99 -6.19
C PHE A 34 -15.23 -7.68 -6.50
N MET A 35 -16.17 -8.23 -5.72
CA MET A 35 -17.60 -7.96 -5.91
C MET A 35 -17.94 -6.47 -5.78
N ILE A 36 -17.26 -5.76 -4.87
CA ILE A 36 -17.44 -4.31 -4.69
C ILE A 36 -16.78 -3.55 -5.86
N TYR A 37 -15.56 -3.92 -6.21
CA TYR A 37 -14.77 -3.30 -7.27
C TYR A 37 -15.43 -3.45 -8.65
N SER A 38 -15.97 -4.62 -8.96
CA SER A 38 -16.67 -4.89 -10.22
C SER A 38 -18.03 -4.17 -10.34
N GLN A 39 -18.56 -3.68 -9.22
CA GLN A 39 -19.80 -2.88 -9.18
C GLN A 39 -19.52 -1.37 -9.17
N ALA A 40 -18.27 -0.96 -8.93
CA ALA A 40 -17.90 0.44 -9.06
C ALA A 40 -17.95 0.83 -10.54
N ASP A 41 -18.49 2.02 -10.84
CA ASP A 41 -18.52 2.59 -12.18
C ASP A 41 -17.07 2.83 -12.66
N THR A 42 -16.48 1.78 -13.21
CA THR A 42 -15.15 1.80 -13.82
C THR A 42 -15.38 2.12 -15.27
N TYR A 43 -15.15 3.39 -15.61
CA TYR A 43 -15.26 3.86 -16.99
C TYR A 43 -14.21 3.16 -17.84
N SER A 44 -14.62 2.62 -18.99
CA SER A 44 -13.64 2.15 -19.98
C SER A 44 -12.84 3.34 -20.52
N LEU A 45 -11.63 3.08 -21.04
CA LEU A 45 -10.78 4.10 -21.65
C LEU A 45 -11.52 4.92 -22.72
N TYR A 46 -12.46 4.27 -23.42
CA TYR A 46 -13.36 4.93 -24.35
C TYR A 46 -14.22 6.03 -23.69
N HIS A 47 -14.86 5.76 -22.54
CA HIS A 47 -15.70 6.75 -21.87
C HIS A 47 -14.87 7.91 -21.31
N GLU A 48 -13.70 7.62 -20.76
CA GLU A 48 -12.74 8.62 -20.29
C GLU A 48 -12.32 9.56 -21.43
N LYS A 49 -11.95 9.00 -22.59
CA LYS A 49 -11.57 9.79 -23.76
C LYS A 49 -12.72 10.62 -24.33
N TYR A 50 -13.96 10.13 -24.23
CA TYR A 50 -15.13 10.91 -24.61
C TYR A 50 -15.35 12.11 -23.68
N ALA A 51 -15.21 11.92 -22.37
CA ALA A 51 -15.27 12.99 -21.38
C ALA A 51 -14.16 14.04 -21.60
N GLU A 52 -12.95 13.59 -21.96
CA GLU A 52 -11.86 14.49 -22.33
C GLU A 52 -12.20 15.35 -23.56
N GLY A 53 -12.83 14.77 -24.58
CA GLY A 53 -13.32 15.53 -25.73
C GLY A 53 -14.39 16.56 -25.36
N ASP A 54 -15.25 16.26 -24.39
CA ASP A 54 -16.26 17.22 -23.89
C ASP A 54 -15.61 18.35 -23.07
N MET A 55 -14.52 18.05 -22.35
CA MET A 55 -13.70 19.06 -21.68
C MET A 55 -13.05 20.00 -22.71
N MET A 56 -12.49 19.46 -23.79
CA MET A 56 -11.91 20.26 -24.87
C MET A 56 -12.95 21.18 -25.55
N ASN A 57 -14.16 20.68 -25.78
CA ASN A 57 -15.27 21.52 -26.26
C ASN A 57 -15.63 22.64 -25.26
N SER A 58 -15.52 22.37 -23.96
CA SER A 58 -15.77 23.36 -22.90
C SER A 58 -14.70 24.46 -22.90
N ILE A 59 -13.44 24.12 -23.17
CA ILE A 59 -12.33 25.06 -23.37
C ILE A 59 -12.67 26.02 -24.53
N PHE A 60 -13.02 25.51 -25.71
CA PHE A 60 -13.40 26.37 -26.85
C PHE A 60 -14.64 27.23 -26.59
N ASN A 61 -15.62 26.72 -25.84
CA ASN A 61 -16.80 27.51 -25.47
C ASN A 61 -16.49 28.64 -24.49
N TYR A 62 -15.49 28.45 -23.62
CA TYR A 62 -15.03 29.47 -22.67
C TYR A 62 -14.26 30.60 -23.37
N ILE A 63 -13.52 30.24 -24.42
CA ILE A 63 -12.51 31.07 -25.08
C ILE A 63 -13.07 32.12 -26.07
N GLN A 64 -14.39 32.16 -26.35
CA GLN A 64 -15.08 33.02 -27.34
C GLN A 64 -14.24 34.16 -27.99
N GLU A 65 -13.90 34.00 -29.28
CA GLU A 65 -13.29 34.96 -30.25
C GLU A 65 -11.98 35.69 -29.85
N ASP A 66 -11.67 35.94 -28.57
CA ASP A 66 -10.54 36.81 -28.16
C ASP A 66 -9.15 36.14 -28.25
N LEU A 67 -9.04 34.80 -28.19
CA LEU A 67 -7.76 34.10 -28.28
C LEU A 67 -7.22 33.97 -29.71
N GLU A 68 -8.08 33.98 -30.72
CA GLU A 68 -7.65 33.99 -32.13
C GLU A 68 -6.84 35.26 -32.45
N GLU A 69 -7.14 36.39 -31.79
CA GLU A 69 -6.42 37.65 -31.98
C GLU A 69 -5.26 37.87 -30.98
N ASN A 70 -5.34 37.35 -29.75
CA ASN A 70 -4.36 37.65 -28.69
C ASN A 70 -3.27 36.57 -28.50
N ASN A 71 -3.54 35.29 -28.79
CA ASN A 71 -2.57 34.20 -28.60
C ASN A 71 -2.76 33.07 -29.63
N GLU A 72 -2.39 33.36 -30.88
CA GLU A 72 -2.48 32.44 -32.03
C GLU A 72 -1.79 31.08 -31.77
N GLU A 73 -0.68 31.09 -31.02
CA GLU A 73 0.10 29.90 -30.71
C GLU A 73 -0.64 28.93 -29.77
N LEU A 74 -1.22 29.46 -28.68
CA LEU A 74 -2.07 28.69 -27.77
C LEU A 74 -3.32 28.15 -28.47
N HIS A 75 -3.95 28.98 -29.31
CA HIS A 75 -5.14 28.57 -30.07
C HIS A 75 -4.82 27.42 -31.04
N ARG A 76 -3.71 27.51 -31.78
CA ARG A 76 -3.26 26.44 -32.68
C ARG A 76 -3.00 25.14 -31.93
N ASN A 77 -2.28 25.20 -30.80
CA ASN A 77 -1.99 24.03 -30.00
C ASN A 77 -3.28 23.33 -29.52
N LEU A 78 -4.26 24.08 -28.99
CA LEU A 78 -5.55 23.52 -28.55
C LEU A 78 -6.35 22.88 -29.71
N LEU A 79 -6.30 23.47 -30.91
CA LEU A 79 -6.91 22.89 -32.10
C LEU A 79 -6.26 21.55 -32.48
N GLU A 80 -4.94 21.47 -32.40
CA GLU A 80 -4.18 20.24 -32.67
C GLU A 80 -4.50 19.16 -31.61
N GLN A 81 -4.53 19.50 -30.32
CA GLN A 81 -4.95 18.57 -29.26
C GLN A 81 -6.37 18.05 -29.52
N ASN A 82 -7.33 18.93 -29.85
CA ASN A 82 -8.70 18.53 -30.14
C ASN A 82 -8.80 17.61 -31.36
N SER A 83 -8.01 17.87 -32.40
CA SER A 83 -7.92 17.00 -33.57
C SER A 83 -7.48 15.59 -33.16
N ILE A 84 -6.39 15.48 -32.40
CA ILE A 84 -5.85 14.19 -31.92
C ILE A 84 -6.86 13.48 -31.01
N ILE A 85 -7.48 14.18 -30.06
CA ILE A 85 -8.50 13.61 -29.16
C ILE A 85 -9.67 13.03 -29.97
N ASN A 86 -10.12 13.72 -31.02
CA ASN A 86 -11.20 13.23 -31.87
C ASN A 86 -10.80 12.00 -32.68
N PHE A 87 -9.56 11.93 -33.17
CA PHE A 87 -9.02 10.70 -33.77
C PHE A 87 -8.93 9.56 -32.75
N GLN A 88 -8.47 9.82 -31.54
CA GLN A 88 -8.40 8.84 -30.45
C GLN A 88 -9.78 8.29 -30.05
N LYS A 89 -10.82 9.14 -30.02
CA LYS A 89 -12.22 8.71 -29.84
C LYS A 89 -12.66 7.75 -30.96
N TYR A 90 -12.26 8.03 -32.20
CA TYR A 90 -12.53 7.13 -33.33
C TYR A 90 -11.76 5.80 -33.17
N TYR A 91 -10.46 5.84 -32.85
CA TYR A 91 -9.62 4.65 -32.67
C TYR A 91 -10.15 3.71 -31.58
N LEU A 92 -10.52 4.24 -30.41
CA LEU A 92 -11.08 3.45 -29.31
C LEU A 92 -12.52 2.99 -29.56
N GLY A 93 -13.27 3.70 -30.41
CA GLY A 93 -14.67 3.42 -30.72
C GLY A 93 -14.83 2.58 -31.98
N ALA A 94 -15.16 3.27 -33.08
CA ALA A 94 -15.54 2.64 -34.34
C ALA A 94 -14.36 2.07 -35.14
N GLY A 95 -13.16 2.60 -34.93
CA GLY A 95 -11.94 2.14 -35.58
C GLY A 95 -11.38 0.85 -34.99
N SER A 96 -11.58 0.63 -33.68
CA SER A 96 -11.01 -0.49 -32.92
C SER A 96 -9.48 -0.65 -33.14
N ASP A 97 -8.81 0.47 -33.38
CA ASP A 97 -7.39 0.54 -33.73
C ASP A 97 -6.59 1.06 -32.53
N HIS A 98 -6.33 0.14 -31.60
CA HIS A 98 -5.64 0.47 -30.37
C HIS A 98 -4.15 0.84 -30.58
N GLU A 99 -3.55 0.42 -31.71
CA GLU A 99 -2.17 0.77 -32.06
C GLU A 99 -2.11 2.25 -32.48
N ALA A 100 -3.00 2.68 -33.38
CA ALA A 100 -3.11 4.09 -33.76
C ALA A 100 -3.43 5.02 -32.57
N TYR A 101 -4.18 4.52 -31.58
CA TYR A 101 -4.38 5.25 -30.33
C TYR A 101 -3.05 5.50 -29.60
N VAL A 102 -2.26 4.45 -29.37
CA VAL A 102 -0.96 4.56 -28.68
C VAL A 102 0.02 5.42 -29.48
N GLU A 103 0.08 5.26 -30.80
CA GLU A 103 0.96 6.03 -31.68
C GLU A 103 0.66 7.54 -31.68
N SER A 104 -0.60 7.93 -31.46
CA SER A 104 -1.00 9.35 -31.41
C SER A 104 -0.80 10.02 -30.05
N MET A 105 -0.53 9.26 -28.98
CA MET A 105 -0.38 9.81 -27.64
C MET A 105 0.89 10.65 -27.44
N PRO A 106 2.08 10.30 -27.95
CA PRO A 106 3.28 11.13 -27.83
C PRO A 106 3.08 12.56 -28.35
N GLU A 107 2.39 12.71 -29.49
CA GLU A 107 2.06 14.02 -30.07
C GLU A 107 1.12 14.83 -29.15
N LEU A 108 0.10 14.18 -28.57
CA LEU A 108 -0.79 14.81 -27.60
C LEU A 108 -0.06 15.25 -26.32
N ILE A 109 0.88 14.43 -25.85
CA ILE A 109 1.71 14.73 -24.66
C ILE A 109 2.60 15.94 -24.93
N GLU A 110 3.27 16.00 -26.08
CA GLU A 110 4.12 17.13 -26.48
C GLU A 110 3.33 18.43 -26.51
N LEU A 111 2.16 18.43 -27.15
CA LEU A 111 1.28 19.60 -27.20
C LEU A 111 0.80 20.04 -25.80
N ARG A 112 0.48 19.09 -24.92
CA ARG A 112 0.06 19.42 -23.55
C ARG A 112 1.20 20.01 -22.73
N LEU A 113 2.43 19.51 -22.88
CA LEU A 113 3.61 20.10 -22.23
C LEU A 113 3.90 21.50 -22.76
N GLU A 114 3.76 21.71 -24.07
CA GLU A 114 3.97 23.01 -24.72
C GLU A 114 3.03 24.10 -24.16
N ILE A 115 1.77 23.77 -23.85
CA ILE A 115 0.84 24.72 -23.18
C ILE A 115 1.43 25.26 -21.87
N HIS A 116 2.09 24.40 -21.07
CA HIS A 116 2.72 24.80 -19.82
C HIS A 116 3.97 25.67 -20.03
N GLU A 117 4.56 25.67 -21.23
CA GLU A 117 5.70 26.51 -21.60
C GLU A 117 5.27 27.86 -22.20
N ILE A 118 4.25 27.87 -23.06
CA ILE A 118 3.67 29.07 -23.68
C ILE A 118 2.95 29.93 -22.63
N GLY A 119 2.32 29.27 -21.65
CA GLY A 119 1.47 29.92 -20.65
C GLY A 119 0.01 30.01 -21.10
N TYR A 120 -0.90 29.88 -20.14
CA TYR A 120 -2.34 29.76 -20.40
C TYR A 120 -3.18 30.62 -19.44
N ASP A 121 -2.68 31.81 -19.04
CA ASP A 121 -3.33 32.71 -18.07
C ASP A 121 -4.80 33.05 -18.39
N GLU A 122 -5.19 32.91 -19.66
CA GLU A 122 -6.55 33.18 -20.17
C GLU A 122 -7.51 32.00 -20.00
N ILE A 123 -7.02 30.82 -19.63
CA ILE A 123 -7.80 29.58 -19.45
C ILE A 123 -7.77 29.20 -17.97
N PRO A 124 -8.93 28.93 -17.34
CA PRO A 124 -8.98 28.46 -15.97
C PRO A 124 -8.15 27.18 -15.76
N ASP A 125 -7.29 27.16 -14.72
CA ASP A 125 -6.39 26.04 -14.40
C ASP A 125 -7.09 24.66 -14.38
N HIS A 126 -8.34 24.61 -13.93
CA HIS A 126 -9.11 23.36 -13.83
C HIS A 126 -9.57 22.77 -15.18
N LEU A 127 -9.41 23.51 -16.28
CA LEU A 127 -9.69 23.04 -17.63
C LEU A 127 -8.44 22.57 -18.37
N ILE A 128 -7.25 22.91 -17.87
CA ILE A 128 -5.98 22.46 -18.42
C ILE A 128 -5.51 21.24 -17.64
N VAL A 129 -5.06 20.21 -18.37
CA VAL A 129 -4.47 19.03 -17.76
C VAL A 129 -3.19 19.44 -17.01
N PRO A 130 -3.10 19.22 -15.69
CA PRO A 130 -1.92 19.57 -14.91
C PRO A 130 -0.67 18.89 -15.46
N ARG A 131 0.46 19.58 -15.45
CA ARG A 131 1.75 19.04 -15.94
C ARG A 131 2.09 17.67 -15.34
N GLU A 132 1.82 17.49 -14.04
CA GLU A 132 2.04 16.21 -13.36
C GLU A 132 1.23 15.05 -13.96
N GLU A 133 0.00 15.31 -14.40
CA GLU A 133 -0.83 14.31 -15.07
C GLU A 133 -0.30 13.99 -16.48
N VAL A 134 0.20 15.01 -17.20
CA VAL A 134 0.84 14.82 -18.50
C VAL A 134 2.10 13.96 -18.39
N GLU A 135 2.92 14.17 -17.35
CA GLU A 135 4.13 13.37 -17.09
C GLU A 135 3.79 11.92 -16.69
N LYS A 136 2.67 11.69 -16.01
CA LYS A 136 2.16 10.33 -15.72
C LYS A 136 1.70 9.62 -17.00
N ASP A 137 0.97 10.32 -17.87
CA ASP A 137 0.55 9.78 -19.17
C ASP A 137 1.76 9.41 -20.02
N ASP A 138 2.79 10.27 -20.07
CA ASP A 138 4.03 9.99 -20.78
C ASP A 138 4.73 8.73 -20.26
N ALA A 139 4.89 8.61 -18.94
CA ALA A 139 5.53 7.42 -18.36
C ALA A 139 4.78 6.13 -18.75
N ILE A 140 3.45 6.14 -18.73
CA ILE A 140 2.62 4.99 -19.12
C ILE A 140 2.77 4.67 -20.61
N ILE A 141 2.56 5.66 -21.48
CA ILE A 141 2.55 5.48 -22.93
C ILE A 141 3.92 5.09 -23.45
N SER A 142 4.97 5.79 -23.01
CA SER A 142 6.36 5.46 -23.34
C SER A 142 6.69 4.02 -22.96
N TYR A 143 6.16 3.52 -21.84
CA TYR A 143 6.36 2.12 -21.45
C TYR A 143 5.58 1.14 -22.34
N ILE A 144 4.32 1.45 -22.70
CA ILE A 144 3.50 0.61 -23.57
C ILE A 144 4.16 0.46 -24.94
N ASP A 145 4.59 1.57 -25.54
CA ASP A 145 5.22 1.62 -26.85
C ASP A 145 6.57 0.86 -26.86
N ASN A 146 7.48 1.21 -25.93
CA ASN A 146 8.79 0.57 -25.84
C ASN A 146 8.73 -0.96 -25.61
N ASN A 147 7.67 -1.46 -24.96
CA ASN A 147 7.50 -2.87 -24.66
C ASN A 147 6.50 -3.60 -25.57
N ASN A 148 5.91 -2.92 -26.58
CA ASN A 148 4.90 -3.45 -27.50
C ASN A 148 3.74 -4.16 -26.76
N ILE A 149 3.19 -3.49 -25.74
CA ILE A 149 2.12 -4.05 -24.90
C ILE A 149 0.76 -3.69 -25.52
N PRO A 150 -0.18 -4.64 -25.66
CA PRO A 150 -1.52 -4.31 -26.13
C PRO A 150 -2.25 -3.42 -25.11
N LEU A 151 -2.92 -2.39 -25.62
CA LEU A 151 -3.72 -1.47 -24.82
C LEU A 151 -4.87 -2.22 -24.12
N GLN A 152 -5.09 -1.94 -22.84
CA GLN A 152 -6.25 -2.45 -22.10
C GLN A 152 -7.33 -1.37 -22.08
N ALA A 153 -8.27 -1.45 -23.01
CA ALA A 153 -9.38 -0.51 -23.11
C ALA A 153 -10.54 -0.81 -22.14
N GLU A 154 -10.57 -2.02 -21.56
CA GLU A 154 -11.62 -2.44 -20.62
C GLU A 154 -11.44 -1.83 -19.24
N GLY A 155 -12.56 -1.46 -18.59
CA GLY A 155 -12.54 -0.79 -17.29
C GLY A 155 -12.24 -1.70 -16.09
N VAL A 156 -12.50 -3.01 -16.18
CA VAL A 156 -12.25 -3.98 -15.09
C VAL A 156 -11.49 -5.19 -15.61
N THR A 157 -10.27 -5.36 -15.14
CA THR A 157 -9.41 -6.48 -15.46
C THR A 157 -8.86 -7.12 -14.19
N THR A 158 -8.49 -8.41 -14.24
CA THR A 158 -8.00 -9.13 -13.06
C THR A 158 -6.69 -8.53 -12.50
N ASN A 159 -5.81 -8.01 -13.35
CA ASN A 159 -4.57 -7.34 -12.94
C ASN A 159 -4.86 -6.00 -12.22
N SER A 160 -5.75 -5.14 -12.75
CA SER A 160 -6.13 -3.86 -12.14
C SER A 160 -6.86 -4.05 -10.82
N TYR A 161 -7.79 -5.01 -10.76
CA TYR A 161 -8.41 -5.46 -9.52
C TYR A 161 -7.37 -5.87 -8.47
N MET A 162 -6.34 -6.62 -8.86
CA MET A 162 -5.35 -7.09 -7.91
C MET A 162 -4.53 -5.95 -7.30
N ILE A 163 -4.11 -5.00 -8.13
CA ILE A 163 -3.45 -3.79 -7.66
C ILE A 163 -4.38 -3.07 -6.66
N ALA A 164 -5.63 -2.82 -7.05
CA ALA A 164 -6.60 -2.13 -6.21
C ALA A 164 -6.86 -2.86 -4.88
N ALA A 165 -6.97 -4.20 -4.89
CA ALA A 165 -7.18 -5.01 -3.70
C ALA A 165 -6.00 -4.93 -2.73
N PHE A 166 -4.77 -5.04 -3.25
CA PHE A 166 -3.57 -4.91 -2.44
C PHE A 166 -3.40 -3.49 -1.91
N THR A 167 -3.67 -2.46 -2.71
CA THR A 167 -3.67 -1.06 -2.29
C THR A 167 -4.69 -0.79 -1.19
N PHE A 168 -5.93 -1.25 -1.35
CA PHE A 168 -6.97 -1.06 -0.33
C PHE A 168 -6.65 -1.81 0.98
N LEU A 169 -6.01 -2.97 0.89
CA LEU A 169 -5.60 -3.72 2.08
C LEU A 169 -4.54 -2.96 2.90
N SER A 170 -3.76 -2.07 2.27
CA SER A 170 -2.61 -1.36 2.84
C SER A 170 -2.96 -0.45 4.03
N GLY A 171 -1.92 0.13 4.64
CA GLY A 171 -2.04 1.14 5.68
C GLY A 171 -2.65 0.62 6.98
N ILE A 172 -3.61 1.37 7.52
CA ILE A 172 -4.25 1.09 8.83
C ILE A 172 -4.93 -0.28 8.87
N PHE A 173 -5.51 -0.73 7.76
CA PHE A 173 -6.30 -1.96 7.73
C PHE A 173 -5.41 -3.20 7.87
N PHE A 174 -4.37 -3.34 7.03
CA PHE A 174 -3.37 -4.40 7.19
C PHE A 174 -2.67 -4.33 8.54
N TYR A 175 -2.26 -3.14 8.99
CA TYR A 175 -1.62 -2.94 10.28
C TYR A 175 -2.49 -3.48 11.44
N PHE A 176 -3.78 -3.14 11.44
CA PHE A 176 -4.72 -3.62 12.45
C PHE A 176 -4.84 -5.14 12.46
N ILE A 177 -4.89 -5.79 11.29
CA ILE A 177 -4.94 -7.26 11.18
C ILE A 177 -3.71 -7.90 11.83
N VAL A 178 -2.51 -7.36 11.56
CA VAL A 178 -1.25 -7.87 12.14
C VAL A 178 -1.22 -7.66 13.67
N VAL A 179 -1.65 -6.48 14.15
CA VAL A 179 -1.77 -6.17 15.59
C VAL A 179 -2.75 -7.12 16.27
N LEU A 180 -3.94 -7.30 15.71
CA LEU A 180 -4.97 -8.17 16.25
C LEU A 180 -4.46 -9.61 16.38
N SER A 181 -3.75 -10.10 15.36
CA SER A 181 -3.16 -11.44 15.40
C SER A 181 -2.21 -11.60 16.59
N SER A 182 -1.30 -10.65 16.83
CA SER A 182 -0.16 -10.82 17.75
C SER A 182 -0.38 -10.28 19.16
N SER A 183 -1.50 -9.60 19.40
CA SER A 183 -1.87 -8.90 20.64
C SER A 183 -1.80 -9.71 21.94
N ASP A 184 -1.92 -11.03 21.93
CA ASP A 184 -1.92 -11.90 23.12
C ASP A 184 -0.73 -12.88 23.19
N SER A 185 0.17 -12.80 22.20
CA SER A 185 1.21 -13.80 21.92
C SER A 185 2.11 -14.14 23.12
N LEU A 186 2.50 -13.15 23.94
CA LEU A 186 3.28 -13.35 25.18
C LEU A 186 2.44 -13.38 26.45
N ILE A 187 1.20 -12.92 26.39
CA ILE A 187 0.30 -12.86 27.55
C ILE A 187 -0.24 -14.24 27.88
N TYR A 188 -0.57 -15.03 26.85
CA TYR A 188 -1.04 -16.40 27.03
C TYR A 188 -0.07 -17.28 27.83
N GLU A 189 1.24 -17.14 27.56
CA GLU A 189 2.28 -17.87 28.31
C GLU A 189 2.37 -17.45 29.77
N ARG A 190 2.14 -16.17 30.07
CA ARG A 190 2.16 -15.65 31.44
C ARG A 190 1.01 -16.20 32.28
N HIS A 191 -0.12 -16.52 31.67
CA HIS A 191 -1.25 -17.18 32.35
C HIS A 191 -1.02 -18.68 32.57
N HIS A 192 -0.25 -19.34 31.69
CA HIS A 192 -0.02 -20.78 31.73
C HIS A 192 1.45 -21.15 32.03
N ARG A 193 2.04 -20.49 33.04
CA ARG A 193 3.47 -20.66 33.40
C ARG A 193 3.87 -22.10 33.70
N THR A 194 2.99 -22.89 34.30
CA THR A 194 3.25 -24.31 34.65
C THR A 194 3.51 -25.19 33.43
N VAL A 195 2.79 -24.96 32.32
CA VAL A 195 3.00 -25.69 31.06
C VAL A 195 4.26 -25.16 30.34
N MET A 196 4.50 -23.86 30.40
CA MET A 196 5.56 -23.18 29.66
C MET A 196 6.96 -23.28 30.27
N ASN A 197 7.05 -23.50 31.58
CA ASN A 197 8.33 -23.68 32.28
C ASN A 197 8.97 -25.06 32.01
N GLY A 198 8.23 -26.02 31.44
CA GLY A 198 8.75 -27.34 31.06
C GLY A 198 9.66 -27.35 29.83
N PHE A 199 9.73 -26.25 29.08
CA PHE A 199 10.59 -26.13 27.89
C PHE A 199 11.85 -25.30 28.19
N PRO A 200 13.07 -25.90 28.23
CA PRO A 200 14.32 -25.18 28.49
C PRO A 200 14.78 -24.45 27.21
N ILE A 201 14.06 -23.38 26.85
CA ILE A 201 14.32 -22.58 25.66
C ILE A 201 14.52 -21.12 26.06
N SER A 202 15.59 -20.50 25.56
CA SER A 202 15.90 -19.09 25.78
C SER A 202 14.77 -18.18 25.28
N PHE A 203 14.51 -17.08 25.98
CA PHE A 203 13.44 -16.13 25.64
C PHE A 203 13.49 -15.65 24.18
N MET A 204 14.66 -15.29 23.66
CA MET A 204 14.79 -14.83 22.25
C MET A 204 14.42 -15.90 21.22
N LYS A 205 14.66 -17.19 21.53
CA LYS A 205 14.20 -18.29 20.67
C LYS A 205 12.67 -18.44 20.71
N LYS A 206 12.03 -18.12 21.85
CA LYS A 206 10.56 -18.07 21.94
C LYS A 206 9.99 -16.93 21.10
N VAL A 207 10.59 -15.73 21.23
CA VAL A 207 10.25 -14.56 20.41
C VAL A 207 10.34 -14.90 18.92
N LEU A 208 11.47 -15.43 18.47
CA LEU A 208 11.66 -15.82 17.07
C LEU A 208 10.58 -16.81 16.60
N SER A 209 10.33 -17.87 17.38
CA SER A 209 9.28 -18.85 17.07
C SER A 209 7.90 -18.21 16.89
N LYS A 210 7.53 -17.26 17.77
CA LYS A 210 6.23 -16.58 17.69
C LYS A 210 6.15 -15.67 16.47
N VAL A 211 7.15 -14.82 16.26
CA VAL A 211 7.21 -13.93 15.08
C VAL A 211 7.09 -14.77 13.81
N THR A 212 7.88 -15.84 13.67
CA THR A 212 7.83 -16.73 12.50
C THR A 212 6.47 -17.39 12.33
N LEU A 213 5.85 -17.90 13.39
CA LEU A 213 4.54 -18.58 13.27
C LEU A 213 3.41 -17.62 12.89
N HIS A 214 3.33 -16.46 13.53
CA HIS A 214 2.33 -15.45 13.18
C HIS A 214 2.54 -14.93 11.75
N PHE A 215 3.80 -14.66 11.39
CA PHE A 215 4.18 -14.29 10.03
C PHE A 215 3.71 -15.32 9.00
N LEU A 216 4.08 -16.59 9.18
CA LEU A 216 3.68 -17.67 8.26
C LEU A 216 2.16 -17.81 8.18
N PHE A 217 1.45 -17.68 9.31
CA PHE A 217 0.00 -17.80 9.35
C PHE A 217 -0.71 -16.67 8.57
N ILE A 218 -0.26 -15.42 8.75
CA ILE A 218 -0.77 -14.25 8.02
C ILE A 218 -0.50 -14.42 6.53
N PHE A 219 0.75 -14.69 6.13
CA PHE A 219 1.13 -14.80 4.71
C PHE A 219 0.49 -16.00 4.01
N THR A 220 0.31 -17.12 4.71
CA THR A 220 -0.44 -18.27 4.16
C THR A 220 -1.90 -17.88 3.91
N SER A 221 -2.54 -17.21 4.87
CA SER A 221 -3.94 -16.76 4.71
C SER A 221 -4.08 -15.72 3.59
N LEU A 222 -3.15 -14.77 3.52
CA LEU A 222 -3.10 -13.75 2.48
C LEU A 222 -2.90 -14.37 1.09
N THR A 223 -1.98 -15.32 0.95
CA THR A 223 -1.72 -16.02 -0.31
C THR A 223 -2.93 -16.85 -0.75
N ILE A 224 -3.56 -17.58 0.17
CA ILE A 224 -4.78 -18.34 -0.12
C ILE A 224 -5.92 -17.39 -0.57
N GLY A 225 -6.11 -16.28 0.16
CA GLY A 225 -7.08 -15.25 -0.19
C GLY A 225 -6.83 -14.67 -1.58
N ALA A 226 -5.59 -14.27 -1.87
CA ALA A 226 -5.21 -13.73 -3.17
C ALA A 226 -5.41 -14.74 -4.30
N LEU A 227 -5.06 -16.02 -4.10
CA LEU A 227 -5.29 -17.08 -5.10
C LEU A 227 -6.79 -17.32 -5.36
N ILE A 228 -7.62 -17.29 -4.31
CA ILE A 228 -9.07 -17.39 -4.44
C ILE A 228 -9.62 -16.16 -5.18
N GLY A 229 -9.12 -14.96 -4.85
CA GLY A 229 -9.44 -13.71 -5.53
C GLY A 229 -9.11 -13.76 -7.02
N LEU A 230 -7.87 -14.14 -7.37
CA LEU A 230 -7.43 -14.34 -8.77
C LEU A 230 -8.34 -15.29 -9.51
N PHE A 231 -8.59 -16.47 -8.92
CA PHE A 231 -9.42 -17.48 -9.56
C PHE A 231 -10.86 -16.99 -9.72
N TYR A 232 -11.39 -16.25 -8.74
CA TYR A 232 -12.73 -15.70 -8.82
C TYR A 232 -12.84 -14.61 -9.88
N SER A 233 -11.93 -13.63 -9.89
CA SER A 233 -11.92 -12.53 -10.86
C SER A 233 -11.69 -13.01 -12.29
N SER A 234 -10.77 -13.96 -12.50
CA SER A 234 -10.44 -14.49 -13.82
C SER A 234 -11.60 -15.24 -14.49
N ASN A 235 -12.58 -15.69 -13.70
CA ASN A 235 -13.78 -16.34 -14.23
C ASN A 235 -14.90 -15.34 -14.58
N HIS A 236 -14.77 -14.07 -14.21
CA HIS A 236 -15.80 -13.04 -14.42
C HIS A 236 -15.34 -11.85 -15.27
N THR A 237 -14.03 -11.66 -15.40
CA THR A 237 -13.41 -10.53 -16.10
C THR A 237 -12.20 -11.01 -16.90
N ASP A 238 -11.77 -10.20 -17.86
CA ASP A 238 -10.54 -10.47 -18.58
C ASP A 238 -9.35 -10.51 -17.62
N PHE A 239 -8.42 -11.43 -17.92
CA PHE A 239 -7.26 -11.66 -17.06
C PHE A 239 -6.33 -10.44 -17.02
N GLY A 240 -6.37 -9.61 -18.07
CA GLY A 240 -5.44 -8.52 -18.30
C GLY A 240 -4.01 -9.00 -18.55
N HIS A 241 -3.11 -8.05 -18.83
CA HIS A 241 -1.68 -8.32 -18.94
C HIS A 241 -0.95 -7.85 -17.68
N PHE A 242 -0.29 -8.77 -16.97
CA PHE A 242 0.56 -8.43 -15.82
C PHE A 242 1.85 -7.69 -16.19
N MET A 243 2.12 -7.52 -17.48
CA MET A 243 3.16 -6.62 -17.99
C MET A 243 2.68 -5.18 -18.16
N TYR A 244 1.37 -4.93 -18.08
CA TYR A 244 0.80 -3.60 -18.25
C TYR A 244 1.38 -2.64 -17.20
N PRO A 245 1.69 -1.39 -17.62
CA PRO A 245 2.34 -0.43 -16.75
C PRO A 245 1.45 -0.06 -15.57
N VAL A 246 2.10 0.16 -14.44
CA VAL A 246 1.56 0.79 -13.25
C VAL A 246 2.53 1.90 -12.87
N LEU A 247 1.98 3.06 -12.53
CA LEU A 247 2.78 4.17 -12.05
C LEU A 247 3.45 3.80 -10.72
N PHE A 248 4.75 4.04 -10.68
CA PHE A 248 5.60 3.89 -9.53
C PHE A 248 6.41 5.16 -9.37
N TYR A 249 6.19 5.81 -8.24
CA TYR A 249 6.87 7.05 -7.93
C TYR A 249 8.19 6.79 -7.21
N SER A 250 9.29 7.33 -7.74
CA SER A 250 10.60 7.20 -7.12
C SER A 250 11.53 8.35 -7.50
N ASN A 251 12.22 8.90 -6.49
CA ASN A 251 13.25 9.93 -6.64
C ASN A 251 12.79 11.22 -7.34
N GLY A 252 11.55 11.66 -7.14
CA GLY A 252 11.04 12.88 -7.74
C GLY A 252 10.39 12.71 -9.12
N GLU A 253 10.33 11.48 -9.65
CA GLU A 253 9.85 11.19 -10.99
C GLU A 253 8.85 10.01 -11.00
N PHE A 254 7.88 10.07 -11.90
CA PHE A 254 6.98 8.96 -12.20
C PHE A 254 7.66 8.00 -13.18
N HIS A 255 7.73 6.73 -12.79
CA HIS A 255 8.19 5.67 -13.66
C HIS A 255 7.08 4.65 -13.84
N ALA A 256 6.92 4.13 -15.05
CA ALA A 256 6.06 2.98 -15.29
C ALA A 256 6.85 1.69 -15.07
N ILE A 257 6.30 0.80 -14.26
CA ILE A 257 6.81 -0.55 -14.04
C ILE A 257 5.73 -1.58 -14.34
N ALA A 258 6.11 -2.83 -14.61
CA ALA A 258 5.14 -3.88 -14.86
C ALA A 258 4.26 -4.14 -13.62
N THR A 259 2.99 -4.48 -13.83
CA THR A 259 2.07 -4.83 -12.73
C THR A 259 2.64 -5.91 -11.79
N TRP A 260 3.31 -6.94 -12.33
CA TRP A 260 3.90 -7.99 -11.49
C TRP A 260 5.05 -7.46 -10.61
N GLU A 261 5.84 -6.50 -11.11
CA GLU A 261 6.92 -5.84 -10.35
C GLU A 261 6.32 -5.02 -9.21
N TYR A 262 5.29 -4.23 -9.53
CA TYR A 262 4.55 -3.43 -8.56
C TYR A 262 3.97 -4.30 -7.42
N LEU A 263 3.29 -5.40 -7.76
CA LEU A 263 2.74 -6.34 -6.77
C LEU A 263 3.85 -6.99 -5.93
N LEU A 264 5.00 -7.32 -6.52
CA LEU A 264 6.14 -7.85 -5.78
C LEU A 264 6.66 -6.83 -4.76
N LEU A 265 6.80 -5.56 -5.14
CA LEU A 265 7.22 -4.48 -4.25
C LEU A 265 6.25 -4.30 -3.07
N ILE A 266 4.94 -4.37 -3.31
CA ILE A 266 3.94 -4.34 -2.23
C ILE A 266 4.12 -5.53 -1.29
N ILE A 267 4.29 -6.74 -1.83
CA ILE A 267 4.47 -7.95 -1.01
C ILE A 267 5.74 -7.83 -0.14
N VAL A 268 6.84 -7.32 -0.70
CA VAL A 268 8.09 -7.06 0.06
C VAL A 268 7.84 -6.06 1.19
N ALA A 269 7.11 -4.98 0.93
CA ALA A 269 6.76 -4.01 1.96
C ALA A 269 5.88 -4.62 3.05
N TYR A 270 4.88 -5.43 2.69
CA TYR A 270 4.04 -6.16 3.64
C TYR A 270 4.85 -7.10 4.52
N VAL A 271 5.90 -7.74 3.99
CA VAL A 271 6.80 -8.59 4.79
C VAL A 271 7.47 -7.77 5.89
N VAL A 272 8.04 -6.62 5.52
CA VAL A 272 8.76 -5.74 6.46
C VAL A 272 7.81 -5.12 7.48
N ILE A 273 6.65 -4.61 7.04
CA ILE A 273 5.59 -4.06 7.91
C ILE A 273 5.10 -5.12 8.90
N THR A 274 4.90 -6.36 8.44
CA THR A 274 4.46 -7.46 9.32
C THR A 274 5.49 -7.74 10.39
N ILE A 275 6.76 -7.89 10.01
CA ILE A 275 7.85 -8.18 10.98
C ILE A 275 7.95 -7.05 12.00
N PHE A 276 7.98 -5.80 11.54
CA PHE A 276 8.04 -4.62 12.40
C PHE A 276 6.87 -4.60 13.40
N THR A 277 5.65 -4.78 12.91
CA THR A 277 4.44 -4.73 13.73
C THR A 277 4.37 -5.88 14.74
N LEU A 278 4.77 -7.10 14.33
CA LEU A 278 4.86 -8.25 15.25
C LEU A 278 5.88 -8.00 16.37
N LEU A 279 7.02 -7.37 16.08
CA LEU A 279 8.01 -7.02 17.11
C LEU A 279 7.49 -5.91 18.02
N LEU A 280 6.83 -4.90 17.45
CA LEU A 280 6.23 -3.80 18.22
C LEU A 280 5.19 -4.33 19.22
N THR A 281 4.28 -5.19 18.77
CA THR A 281 3.23 -5.76 19.64
C THR A 281 3.82 -6.67 20.72
N LEU A 282 4.90 -7.41 20.42
CA LEU A 282 5.64 -8.18 21.42
C LEU A 282 6.28 -7.29 22.49
N LEU A 283 6.90 -6.17 22.08
CA LEU A 283 7.47 -5.20 23.01
C LEU A 283 6.38 -4.59 23.91
N LEU A 284 5.27 -4.16 23.32
CA LEU A 284 4.13 -3.63 24.07
C LEU A 284 3.53 -4.66 25.03
N ASN A 285 3.43 -5.93 24.63
CA ASN A 285 3.00 -7.02 25.50
C ASN A 285 3.92 -7.23 26.72
N LEU A 286 5.23 -7.01 26.55
CA LEU A 286 6.16 -7.08 27.67
C LEU A 286 5.92 -5.97 28.70
N ILE A 287 5.69 -4.75 28.20
CA ILE A 287 5.51 -3.52 29.00
C ILE A 287 4.12 -3.49 29.65
N LEU A 288 3.06 -3.57 28.85
CA LEU A 288 1.67 -3.35 29.25
C LEU A 288 1.06 -4.58 29.92
N LYS A 289 1.51 -5.78 29.55
CA LYS A 289 1.03 -7.06 30.09
C LYS A 289 -0.48 -7.30 29.91
N ASN A 290 -1.12 -6.57 29.00
CA ASN A 290 -2.55 -6.64 28.70
C ASN A 290 -2.77 -6.56 27.18
N ALA A 291 -3.57 -7.47 26.63
CA ALA A 291 -3.76 -7.61 25.19
C ALA A 291 -4.57 -6.45 24.62
N TYR A 292 -5.62 -6.01 25.33
CA TYR A 292 -6.45 -4.88 24.92
C TYR A 292 -5.67 -3.57 24.97
N ALA A 293 -4.88 -3.36 26.03
CA ALA A 293 -4.00 -2.19 26.12
C ALA A 293 -2.96 -2.20 24.99
N THR A 294 -2.43 -3.38 24.64
CA THR A 294 -1.48 -3.51 23.52
C THR A 294 -2.10 -3.14 22.19
N ILE A 295 -3.33 -3.60 21.90
CA ILE A 295 -4.05 -3.20 20.68
C ILE A 295 -4.28 -1.68 20.67
N LEU A 296 -4.80 -1.13 21.77
CA LEU A 296 -5.11 0.31 21.86
C LEU A 296 -3.86 1.16 21.66
N VAL A 297 -2.75 0.84 22.35
CA VAL A 297 -1.50 1.60 22.23
C VAL A 297 -0.88 1.41 20.83
N ALA A 298 -0.90 0.20 20.27
CA ALA A 298 -0.38 -0.04 18.92
C ALA A 298 -1.16 0.75 17.86
N LEU A 299 -2.49 0.82 17.97
CA LEU A 299 -3.32 1.66 17.10
C LEU A 299 -3.11 3.15 17.36
N GLY A 300 -2.97 3.55 18.63
CA GLY A 300 -2.69 4.93 19.00
C GLY A 300 -1.37 5.46 18.43
N ILE A 301 -0.33 4.61 18.37
CA ILE A 301 0.93 4.94 17.71
C ILE A 301 0.71 5.30 16.24
N LEU A 302 -0.26 4.68 15.56
CA LEU A 302 -0.59 5.02 14.17
C LEU A 302 -1.52 6.24 14.05
N LEU A 303 -2.59 6.28 14.84
CA LEU A 303 -3.66 7.26 14.65
C LEU A 303 -3.34 8.64 15.26
N ILE A 304 -2.62 8.69 16.38
CA ILE A 304 -2.37 9.96 17.09
C ILE A 304 -1.60 10.95 16.23
N PRO A 305 -0.47 10.60 15.59
CA PRO A 305 0.25 11.59 14.78
C PRO A 305 -0.53 12.04 13.53
N THR A 306 -1.37 11.18 12.94
CA THR A 306 -2.30 11.59 11.86
C THR A 306 -3.28 12.65 12.36
N LEU A 307 -3.88 12.45 13.53
CA LEU A 307 -4.77 13.44 14.15
C LEU A 307 -4.04 14.73 14.54
N MET A 308 -2.79 14.64 15.01
CA MET A 308 -1.96 15.80 15.31
C MET A 308 -1.71 16.66 14.07
N THR A 309 -1.42 16.01 12.94
CA THR A 309 -1.20 16.69 11.65
C THR A 309 -2.45 17.45 11.19
N GLN A 310 -3.63 16.85 11.34
CA GLN A 310 -4.90 17.50 11.01
C GLN A 310 -5.19 18.76 11.85
N VAL A 311 -4.60 18.85 13.04
CA VAL A 311 -4.71 20.02 13.93
C VAL A 311 -3.51 20.98 13.78
N GLY A 312 -2.62 20.73 12.81
CA GLY A 312 -1.47 21.58 12.50
C GLY A 312 -0.26 21.38 13.41
N ILE A 313 -0.15 20.24 14.11
CA ILE A 313 1.02 19.91 14.93
C ILE A 313 1.92 18.95 14.16
N GLU A 314 3.04 19.46 13.66
CA GLU A 314 4.08 18.65 13.03
C GLU A 314 4.80 17.80 14.08
N SER A 315 4.96 16.51 13.79
CA SER A 315 5.65 15.58 14.66
C SER A 315 6.58 14.69 13.84
N PRO A 316 7.84 14.46 14.28
CA PRO A 316 8.72 13.50 13.60
C PRO A 316 8.18 12.06 13.64
N LEU A 317 7.17 11.78 14.48
CA LEU A 317 6.48 10.49 14.49
C LEU A 317 5.54 10.29 13.28
N GLN A 318 5.20 11.35 12.55
CA GLN A 318 4.35 11.30 11.35
C GLN A 318 4.98 10.46 10.23
N LEU A 319 6.30 10.58 10.05
CA LEU A 319 7.05 9.85 9.02
C LEU A 319 6.89 8.32 9.19
N PHE A 320 6.82 7.82 10.42
CA PHE A 320 6.66 6.39 10.69
C PHE A 320 5.30 5.82 10.23
N ILE A 321 4.26 6.64 10.20
CA ILE A 321 2.92 6.22 9.76
C ILE A 321 2.82 6.20 8.25
N GLN A 322 3.39 7.22 7.63
CA GLN A 322 3.49 7.31 6.17
C GLN A 322 4.22 6.09 5.59
N PHE A 323 5.17 5.49 6.33
CA PHE A 323 5.83 4.25 5.90
C PHE A 323 4.96 2.98 5.97
N ILE A 324 3.90 2.97 6.78
CA ILE A 324 3.00 1.82 6.90
C ILE A 324 2.00 1.81 5.74
N ASP A 325 1.62 2.97 5.21
CA ASP A 325 0.84 3.09 3.98
C ASP A 325 1.74 3.13 2.75
N ILE A 326 2.34 1.98 2.44
CA ILE A 326 3.34 1.91 1.36
C ILE A 326 2.77 2.26 0.00
N THR A 327 1.47 2.03 -0.23
CA THR A 327 0.83 2.31 -1.52
C THR A 327 0.70 3.81 -1.78
N SER A 328 0.40 4.62 -0.76
CA SER A 328 0.46 6.09 -0.88
C SER A 328 1.89 6.63 -1.04
N VAL A 329 2.91 5.89 -0.56
CA VAL A 329 4.32 6.22 -0.86
C VAL A 329 4.65 5.87 -2.32
N MET A 330 4.16 4.74 -2.82
CA MET A 330 4.42 4.29 -4.20
C MET A 330 3.64 5.09 -5.25
N SER A 331 2.49 5.68 -4.90
CA SER A 331 1.71 6.53 -5.80
C SER A 331 2.18 7.99 -5.86
N GLY A 332 3.12 8.39 -5.00
CA GLY A 332 3.65 9.76 -4.94
C GLY A 332 2.80 10.73 -4.12
N GLU A 333 1.63 10.33 -3.62
CA GLU A 333 0.72 11.18 -2.81
C GLU A 333 1.39 11.83 -1.60
N LEU A 334 2.38 11.16 -1.02
CA LEU A 334 3.06 11.60 0.20
C LEU A 334 4.31 12.45 -0.04
N GLU A 335 4.76 12.59 -1.29
CA GLU A 335 6.01 13.30 -1.57
C GLU A 335 5.86 14.83 -1.48
N MET A 336 4.73 15.38 -1.92
CA MET A 336 4.41 16.82 -1.84
C MET A 336 4.59 17.42 -0.43
N THR A 337 4.63 16.57 0.61
CA THR A 337 4.79 16.99 2.00
C THR A 337 6.10 16.53 2.66
N THR A 338 6.75 15.45 2.21
CA THR A 338 7.80 14.79 3.02
C THR A 338 9.01 14.20 2.27
N ASN A 339 9.08 14.28 0.94
CA ASN A 339 10.20 13.72 0.13
C ASN A 339 10.50 12.24 0.47
N LEU A 340 9.44 11.44 0.63
CA LEU A 340 9.54 10.02 0.99
C LEU A 340 9.44 9.13 -0.25
N ASN A 341 10.45 8.27 -0.44
CA ASN A 341 10.46 7.22 -1.46
C ASN A 341 10.28 5.83 -0.80
N TYR A 342 9.70 4.88 -1.53
CA TYR A 342 9.60 3.45 -1.19
C TYR A 342 10.87 2.88 -0.54
N THR A 343 12.05 3.12 -1.13
CA THR A 343 13.32 2.58 -0.61
C THR A 343 13.62 3.11 0.81
N HIS A 344 13.31 4.38 1.06
CA HIS A 344 13.48 4.99 2.38
C HIS A 344 12.53 4.36 3.40
N ALA A 345 11.25 4.17 3.02
CA ALA A 345 10.24 3.55 3.88
C ALA A 345 10.65 2.13 4.32
N VAL A 346 11.01 1.28 3.35
CA VAL A 346 11.44 -0.10 3.62
C VAL A 346 12.71 -0.15 4.48
N THR A 347 13.67 0.73 4.21
CA THR A 347 14.92 0.80 4.98
C THR A 347 14.65 1.22 6.44
N TRP A 348 13.83 2.23 6.65
CA TRP A 348 13.46 2.71 7.99
C TRP A 348 12.73 1.66 8.81
N LEU A 349 11.75 0.96 8.22
CA LEU A 349 11.03 -0.11 8.90
C LEU A 349 11.95 -1.31 9.23
N THR A 350 12.93 -1.59 8.37
CA THR A 350 13.94 -2.63 8.60
C THR A 350 14.85 -2.25 9.77
N ILE A 351 15.38 -1.01 9.78
CA ILE A 351 16.18 -0.49 10.90
C ILE A 351 15.35 -0.49 12.19
N GLY A 352 14.09 -0.04 12.13
CA GLY A 352 13.14 -0.06 13.23
C GLY A 352 12.94 -1.47 13.80
N SER A 353 12.84 -2.49 12.94
CA SER A 353 12.72 -3.89 13.35
C SER A 353 13.95 -4.40 14.12
N ILE A 354 15.15 -3.97 13.70
CA ILE A 354 16.40 -4.30 14.41
C ILE A 354 16.41 -3.63 15.79
N ILE A 355 16.06 -2.34 15.85
CA ILE A 355 15.97 -1.58 17.11
C ILE A 355 14.96 -2.21 18.07
N LEU A 356 13.77 -2.59 17.59
CA LEU A 356 12.75 -3.25 18.39
C LEU A 356 13.23 -4.60 18.93
N THR A 357 13.94 -5.39 18.12
CA THR A 357 14.53 -6.65 18.57
C THR A 357 15.52 -6.43 19.73
N PHE A 358 16.35 -5.40 19.64
CA PHE A 358 17.28 -5.03 20.70
C PHE A 358 16.55 -4.51 21.95
N ALA A 359 15.51 -3.70 21.78
CA ALA A 359 14.67 -3.21 22.88
C ALA A 359 13.98 -4.35 23.63
N ILE A 360 13.42 -5.34 22.91
CA ILE A 360 12.84 -6.56 23.50
C ILE A 360 13.87 -7.30 24.35
N TYR A 361 15.10 -7.44 23.85
CA TYR A 361 16.18 -8.08 24.60
C TYR A 361 16.53 -7.33 25.89
N ILE A 362 16.68 -6.00 25.82
CA ILE A 362 16.97 -5.14 26.98
C ILE A 362 15.84 -5.21 28.01
N VAL A 363 14.60 -4.97 27.60
CA VAL A 363 13.44 -4.97 28.50
C VAL A 363 13.28 -6.33 29.19
N HIS A 364 13.51 -7.43 28.48
CA HIS A 364 13.52 -8.75 29.08
C HIS A 364 14.62 -8.90 30.14
N LYS A 365 15.85 -8.48 29.83
CA LYS A 365 16.99 -8.57 30.75
C LYS A 365 16.77 -7.73 32.02
N LEU A 366 16.24 -6.51 31.88
CA LEU A 366 15.92 -5.64 33.03
C LEU A 366 14.86 -6.25 33.94
N ASN A 367 13.80 -6.82 33.35
CA ASN A 367 12.75 -7.50 34.11
C ASN A 367 13.28 -8.72 34.90
N TYR A 368 14.25 -9.46 34.33
CA TYR A 368 14.89 -10.58 35.02
C TYR A 368 15.72 -10.12 36.23
N ILE A 369 16.48 -9.03 36.07
CA ILE A 369 17.29 -8.46 37.16
C ILE A 369 16.38 -7.99 38.31
N ASN A 370 15.36 -7.19 38.02
CA ASN A 370 14.46 -6.65 39.06
C ASN A 370 13.76 -7.75 39.88
N PHE A 371 13.38 -8.86 39.25
CA PHE A 371 12.77 -10.00 39.93
C PHE A 371 13.74 -10.74 40.88
N ASN A 372 15.01 -10.88 40.51
CA ASN A 372 16.02 -11.49 41.38
C ASN A 372 16.34 -10.59 42.59
N TRP A 373 16.35 -9.26 42.42
CA TRP A 373 16.57 -8.32 43.53
C TRP A 373 15.42 -8.34 44.55
N SER A 374 14.16 -8.34 44.11
CA SER A 374 13.02 -8.37 45.03
C SER A 374 12.92 -9.69 45.81
N SER A 375 13.25 -10.82 45.16
CA SER A 375 13.24 -12.13 45.82
C SER A 375 14.42 -12.33 46.79
N GLN A 376 15.54 -11.64 46.60
CA GLN A 376 16.62 -11.61 47.58
C GLN A 376 16.25 -10.77 48.81
N GLN A 377 15.61 -9.61 48.62
CA GLN A 377 15.14 -8.78 49.74
C GLN A 377 14.07 -9.47 50.62
N GLU A 378 13.12 -10.19 50.01
CA GLU A 378 12.14 -10.97 50.78
C GLU A 378 12.77 -12.14 51.55
N ARG A 379 13.87 -12.71 51.05
CA ARG A 379 14.58 -13.79 51.74
C ARG A 379 15.40 -13.28 52.93
N SER A 380 16.06 -12.12 52.80
CA SER A 380 16.75 -11.49 53.92
C SER A 380 15.79 -11.00 54.99
N ALA A 381 14.61 -10.48 54.62
CA ALA A 381 13.59 -10.03 55.58
C ALA A 381 12.87 -11.16 56.33
N ARG A 382 13.06 -12.43 55.94
CA ARG A 382 12.50 -13.62 56.63
C ARG A 382 13.54 -14.39 57.46
N SER A 383 14.83 -14.04 57.32
CA SER A 383 15.91 -14.63 58.10
C SER A 383 16.25 -13.87 59.38
N ASP A 384 15.67 -12.68 59.55
CA ASP A 384 15.66 -11.88 60.77
C ASP A 384 14.31 -12.04 61.49
#